data_AF-A0A6V7UH12-F1
#
_entry.id   AF-A0A6V7UH12-F1
#
_cell.length_a   1.000
_cell.length_b   1.000
_cell.length_c   1.000
_cell.angle_alpha   90.00
_cell.angle_beta   90.00
_cell.angle_gamma   90.00
#
_symmetry.space_group_name_H-M   'P 1'
#
loop_
_entity.id
_entity.type
_entity.pdbx_description
1 polymer ?
#
loop_
_entity_poly.entity_id
_entity_poly.type
_entity_poly.pdbx_seq_one_letter_code
_entity_poly.pdbx_strand_id
1 'polypeptide(L)'
;MEALKPFIVANTKQDPPPMKHLHHSDDFNFDIELAVSIKPKESNVDYTLSKTNFKYLYWTIKQQLAHHASNGCNIRPGDLMGSGTISGPTPDSLGCLLELSWRGQNPVKLGDSGQTRKFLVDGDEVAIKGFCYDKKTNIRVGFGECRSMLLPAL
;
A
#
# COMPACT_ATOMS: atom_id res chain seq x y z
N MET A 1 7.20 -9.45 -12.14
CA MET A 1 7.83 -8.13 -12.43
C MET A 1 7.71 -7.71 -13.88
N GLU A 2 7.85 -8.62 -14.86
CA GLU A 2 7.78 -8.27 -16.30
C GLU A 2 6.55 -7.44 -16.71
N ALA A 3 5.35 -7.84 -16.30
CA ALA A 3 4.10 -7.11 -16.61
C ALA A 3 4.04 -5.70 -15.98
N LEU A 4 4.88 -5.41 -14.99
CA LEU A 4 4.95 -4.10 -14.34
C LEU A 4 5.97 -3.16 -14.99
N LYS A 5 6.83 -3.65 -15.91
CA LYS A 5 7.86 -2.84 -16.58
C LYS A 5 7.32 -1.57 -17.24
N PRO A 6 6.17 -1.57 -17.93
CA PRO A 6 5.63 -0.35 -18.54
C PRO A 6 5.24 0.74 -17.53
N PHE A 7 5.12 0.39 -16.25
CA PHE A 7 4.67 1.28 -15.17
C PHE A 7 5.81 1.69 -14.23
N ILE A 8 7.07 1.46 -14.63
CA ILE A 8 8.23 1.98 -13.91
C ILE A 8 8.24 3.50 -13.98
N VAL A 9 8.49 4.13 -12.83
CA VAL A 9 8.62 5.58 -12.67
C VAL A 9 9.85 5.93 -11.85
N ALA A 10 10.22 7.22 -11.90
CA ALA A 10 11.36 7.76 -11.17
C ALA A 10 11.34 7.37 -9.68
N ASN A 11 12.53 7.04 -9.16
CA ASN A 11 12.71 6.81 -7.74
C ASN A 11 12.46 8.09 -6.94
N THR A 12 11.97 7.97 -5.71
CA THR A 12 11.87 9.10 -4.79
C THR A 12 13.27 9.65 -4.52
N LYS A 13 13.43 10.98 -4.58
CA LYS A 13 14.72 11.62 -4.28
C LYS A 13 15.10 11.33 -2.83
N GLN A 14 16.26 10.71 -2.65
CA GLN A 14 16.80 10.40 -1.33
C GLN A 14 17.77 11.50 -0.87
N ASP A 15 17.56 11.99 0.34
CA ASP A 15 18.36 13.00 1.02
C ASP A 15 18.37 12.69 2.53
N PRO A 16 19.53 12.37 3.13
CA PRO A 16 20.85 12.30 2.51
C PRO A 16 20.97 11.16 1.47
N PRO A 17 21.95 11.23 0.55
CA PRO A 17 22.26 10.11 -0.33
C PRO A 17 22.56 8.85 0.50
N PRO A 18 22.06 7.67 0.08
CA PRO A 18 22.28 6.46 0.86
C PRO A 18 23.72 5.94 0.74
N MET A 19 24.05 4.89 1.49
CA MET A 19 25.36 4.24 1.38
C MET A 19 25.56 3.61 0.00
N LYS A 20 26.82 3.49 -0.44
CA LYS A 20 27.17 2.98 -1.79
C LYS A 20 26.50 1.65 -2.17
N HIS A 21 26.33 0.73 -1.22
CA HIS A 21 25.70 -0.58 -1.47
C HIS A 21 24.20 -0.50 -1.78
N LEU A 22 23.55 0.65 -1.54
CA LEU A 22 22.14 0.92 -1.83
C LEU A 22 21.96 1.85 -3.03
N HIS A 23 23.04 2.28 -3.69
CA HIS A 23 22.95 3.10 -4.89
C HIS A 23 22.59 2.27 -6.11
N HIS A 24 21.60 2.74 -6.87
CA HIS A 24 21.33 2.30 -8.24
C HIS A 24 20.85 3.51 -9.06
N SER A 25 21.23 3.57 -10.33
CA SER A 25 20.97 4.73 -11.20
C SER A 25 19.68 4.61 -12.01
N ASP A 26 19.12 3.41 -12.12
CA ASP A 26 17.91 3.17 -12.89
C ASP A 26 16.64 3.36 -12.06
N ASP A 27 15.58 3.77 -12.74
CA ASP A 27 14.24 3.89 -12.16
C ASP A 27 13.69 2.52 -11.79
N PHE A 28 13.23 2.39 -10.55
CA PHE A 28 12.69 1.14 -10.02
C PHE A 28 11.60 1.35 -8.97
N ASN A 29 10.84 2.42 -9.14
CA ASN A 29 9.56 2.60 -8.47
C ASN A 29 8.42 2.30 -9.45
N PHE A 30 7.21 2.06 -8.96
CA PHE A 30 6.10 1.59 -9.80
C PHE A 30 4.84 2.42 -9.59
N ASP A 31 4.21 2.86 -10.68
CA ASP A 31 2.90 3.53 -10.65
C ASP A 31 1.78 2.49 -10.49
N ILE A 32 1.56 2.11 -9.23
CA ILE A 32 0.51 1.16 -8.83
C ILE A 32 -0.48 1.93 -7.96
N GLU A 33 -1.67 2.18 -8.50
CA GLU A 33 -2.78 2.75 -7.75
C GLU A 33 -3.28 1.72 -6.73
N LEU A 34 -3.42 2.15 -5.48
CA LEU A 34 -3.86 1.32 -4.37
C LEU A 34 -5.08 1.97 -3.71
N ALA A 35 -6.07 1.15 -3.38
CA ALA A 35 -7.23 1.58 -2.62
C ALA A 35 -7.53 0.58 -1.50
N VAL A 36 -7.92 1.11 -0.34
CA VAL A 36 -8.38 0.32 0.81
C VAL A 36 -9.82 0.71 1.11
N SER A 37 -10.69 -0.29 1.28
CA SER A 37 -12.07 -0.10 1.70
C SER A 37 -12.43 -0.92 2.92
N ILE A 38 -13.48 -0.50 3.62
CA ILE A 38 -14.10 -1.22 4.72
C ILE A 38 -15.59 -1.43 4.44
N LYS A 39 -16.09 -2.64 4.70
CA LYS A 39 -17.51 -2.97 4.68
C LYS A 39 -17.93 -3.39 6.09
N PRO A 40 -18.71 -2.55 6.80
CA PRO A 40 -19.33 -2.95 8.06
C PRO A 40 -20.22 -4.19 7.88
N LYS A 41 -20.34 -5.02 8.91
CA LYS A 41 -21.14 -6.27 8.91
C LYS A 41 -22.54 -6.12 8.32
N GLU A 42 -23.26 -5.07 8.71
CA GLU A 42 -24.64 -4.80 8.31
C GLU A 42 -24.76 -4.04 6.97
N SER A 43 -23.63 -3.74 6.31
CA SER A 43 -23.58 -2.99 5.06
C SER A 43 -23.36 -3.91 3.86
N ASN A 44 -24.05 -3.60 2.76
CA ASN A 44 -23.77 -4.19 1.44
C ASN A 44 -22.84 -3.32 0.58
N VAL A 45 -22.27 -2.25 1.16
CA VAL A 45 -21.45 -1.25 0.48
C VAL A 45 -20.05 -1.21 1.10
N ASP A 46 -19.03 -1.26 0.24
CA ASP A 46 -17.64 -0.97 0.60
C ASP A 46 -17.41 0.55 0.64
N TYR A 47 -16.97 1.08 1.78
CA TYR A 47 -16.58 2.48 1.94
C TYR A 47 -15.07 2.62 1.76
N THR A 48 -14.64 3.42 0.78
CA THR A 48 -13.20 3.67 0.57
C THR A 48 -12.65 4.51 1.71
N LEU A 49 -11.58 4.02 2.34
CA LEU A 49 -10.87 4.69 3.43
C LEU A 49 -9.65 5.47 2.93
N SER A 50 -8.92 4.89 1.97
CA SER A 50 -7.66 5.44 1.50
C SER A 50 -7.44 5.12 0.03
N LYS A 51 -6.90 6.10 -0.70
CA LYS A 51 -6.38 5.94 -2.06
C LYS A 51 -4.95 6.47 -2.09
N THR A 52 -4.02 5.59 -2.40
CA THR A 52 -2.59 5.90 -2.40
C THR A 52 -1.91 5.29 -3.62
N ASN A 53 -0.59 5.37 -3.67
CA ASN A 53 0.16 4.80 -4.77
C ASN A 53 1.50 4.23 -4.29
N PHE A 54 1.89 3.07 -4.83
CA PHE A 54 3.15 2.42 -4.51
C PHE A 54 4.38 3.30 -4.82
N LYS A 55 4.27 4.22 -5.79
CA LYS A 55 5.34 5.17 -6.15
C LYS A 55 5.77 6.13 -5.04
N TYR A 56 5.04 6.19 -3.93
CA TYR A 56 5.42 7.00 -2.77
C TYR A 56 6.44 6.30 -1.86
N LEU A 57 6.80 5.04 -2.11
CA LEU A 57 7.84 4.36 -1.35
C LEU A 57 9.20 5.07 -1.52
N TYR A 58 9.80 5.43 -0.39
CA TYR A 58 11.10 6.11 -0.35
C TYR A 58 12.27 5.16 -0.67
N TRP A 59 12.16 3.88 -0.29
CA TRP A 59 13.14 2.84 -0.57
C TRP A 59 12.59 1.88 -1.61
N THR A 60 13.34 1.64 -2.67
CA THR A 60 12.93 0.73 -3.75
C THR A 60 13.01 -0.73 -3.31
N ILE A 61 12.31 -1.62 -4.01
CA ILE A 61 12.39 -3.08 -3.77
C ILE A 61 13.84 -3.58 -3.93
N LYS A 62 14.62 -2.98 -4.86
CA LYS A 62 16.04 -3.30 -5.03
C LYS A 62 16.85 -3.00 -3.77
N GLN A 63 16.63 -1.82 -3.18
CA GLN A 63 17.33 -1.40 -1.97
C GLN A 63 16.93 -2.25 -0.77
N GLN A 64 15.64 -2.57 -0.62
CA GLN A 64 15.15 -3.47 0.43
C GLN A 64 15.84 -4.84 0.35
N LEU A 65 15.89 -5.43 -0.85
CA LEU A 65 16.53 -6.72 -1.08
C LEU A 65 18.05 -6.67 -0.83
N ALA A 66 18.72 -5.65 -1.38
CA ALA A 66 20.17 -5.46 -1.20
C ALA A 66 20.54 -5.28 0.28
N HIS A 67 19.75 -4.49 1.02
CA HIS A 67 19.98 -4.29 2.44
C HIS A 67 19.73 -5.58 3.24
N HIS A 68 18.65 -6.31 2.95
CA HIS A 68 18.33 -7.57 3.62
C HIS A 68 19.47 -8.59 3.49
N ALA A 69 20.07 -8.71 2.30
CA ALA A 69 21.18 -9.64 2.05
C ALA A 69 22.55 -9.14 2.52
N SER A 70 22.67 -7.88 2.95
CA SER A 70 23.98 -7.22 3.15
C SER A 70 24.86 -7.83 4.25
N ASN A 71 24.26 -8.56 5.19
CA ASN A 71 24.96 -9.24 6.29
C ASN A 71 25.20 -10.74 6.03
N GLY A 72 24.90 -11.23 4.82
CA GLY A 72 24.97 -12.66 4.48
C GLY A 72 23.68 -13.44 4.77
N CYS A 73 22.58 -12.78 5.13
CA CYS A 73 21.26 -13.41 5.21
C CYS A 73 20.90 -14.04 3.84
N ASN A 74 20.55 -15.32 3.86
CA ASN A 74 20.17 -16.05 2.65
C ASN A 74 18.70 -15.81 2.31
N ILE A 75 18.43 -15.51 1.04
CA ILE A 75 17.08 -15.37 0.49
C ILE A 75 16.78 -16.61 -0.35
N ARG A 76 15.57 -17.15 -0.20
CA ARG A 76 15.13 -18.37 -0.87
C ARG A 76 13.97 -18.09 -1.83
N PRO A 77 13.82 -18.89 -2.90
CA PRO A 77 12.63 -18.83 -3.74
C PRO A 77 11.35 -18.99 -2.91
N GLY A 78 10.41 -18.07 -3.08
CA GLY A 78 9.14 -18.05 -2.35
C GLY A 78 9.14 -17.20 -1.07
N ASP A 79 10.28 -16.63 -0.65
CA ASP A 79 10.29 -15.66 0.44
C ASP A 79 9.46 -14.42 0.07
N LEU A 80 8.69 -13.91 1.04
CA LEU A 80 7.82 -12.74 0.87
C LEU A 80 8.41 -11.54 1.62
N MET A 81 8.53 -10.40 0.94
CA MET A 81 9.02 -9.16 1.52
C MET A 81 7.94 -8.07 1.44
N GLY A 82 7.52 -7.58 2.61
CA GLY A 82 6.56 -6.48 2.70
C GLY A 82 7.22 -5.12 2.49
N SER A 83 6.53 -4.21 1.81
CA SER A 83 7.00 -2.82 1.61
C SER A 83 7.03 -1.98 2.89
N GLY A 84 6.30 -2.42 3.92
CA GLY A 84 5.79 -1.55 4.97
C GLY A 84 4.47 -0.87 4.57
N THR A 85 3.86 -0.17 5.51
CA THR A 85 2.64 0.63 5.27
C THR A 85 2.90 1.69 4.20
N ILE A 86 2.02 1.77 3.19
CA ILE A 86 2.14 2.73 2.10
C ILE A 86 1.23 3.92 2.39
N SER A 87 1.84 5.05 2.74
CA SER A 87 1.15 6.33 2.97
C SER A 87 1.63 7.35 1.95
N GLY A 88 0.67 8.01 1.29
CA GLY A 88 0.95 9.11 0.38
C GLY A 88 1.02 10.46 1.10
N PRO A 89 1.18 11.55 0.33
CA PRO A 89 1.37 12.89 0.89
C PRO A 89 0.08 13.56 1.40
N THR A 90 -1.10 13.01 1.10
CA THR A 90 -2.41 13.59 1.47
C THR A 90 -3.10 12.79 2.58
N PRO A 91 -3.93 13.42 3.42
CA PRO A 91 -4.62 12.73 4.51
C PRO A 91 -5.48 11.53 4.09
N ASP A 92 -6.05 11.57 2.87
CA ASP A 92 -6.87 10.50 2.27
C ASP A 92 -6.04 9.41 1.58
N SER A 93 -4.71 9.48 1.69
CA SER A 93 -3.77 8.51 1.12
C SER A 93 -2.93 7.79 2.19
N LEU A 94 -3.26 7.95 3.47
CA LEU A 94 -2.58 7.29 4.59
C LEU A 94 -2.93 5.80 4.66
N GLY A 95 -1.95 4.96 5.00
CA GLY A 95 -2.00 3.52 4.80
C GLY A 95 -2.60 2.69 5.92
N CYS A 96 -2.91 3.30 7.08
CA CYS A 96 -3.59 2.59 8.17
C CYS A 96 -4.55 3.47 8.98
N LEU A 97 -5.45 2.81 9.72
CA LEU A 97 -6.41 3.49 10.60
C LEU A 97 -5.74 4.26 11.74
N LEU A 98 -4.55 3.86 12.19
CA LEU A 98 -3.77 4.61 13.18
C LEU A 98 -3.43 6.02 12.67
N GLU A 99 -3.01 6.12 11.40
CA GLU A 99 -2.68 7.37 10.74
C GLU A 99 -3.96 8.15 10.38
N LEU A 100 -4.91 7.50 9.70
CA LEU A 100 -6.17 8.12 9.27
C LEU A 100 -6.98 8.69 10.44
N SER A 101 -7.00 7.98 11.57
CA SER A 101 -7.74 8.41 12.75
C SER A 101 -6.93 9.28 13.72
N TRP A 102 -5.65 9.52 13.40
CA TRP A 102 -4.70 10.19 14.28
C TRP A 102 -4.71 9.61 15.70
N ARG A 103 -4.38 8.31 15.82
CA ARG A 103 -4.44 7.56 17.08
C ARG A 103 -5.82 7.61 17.75
N GLY A 104 -6.88 7.59 16.94
CA GLY A 104 -8.27 7.63 17.41
C GLY A 104 -8.75 9.00 17.92
N GLN A 105 -7.96 10.06 17.75
CA GLN A 105 -8.37 11.43 18.09
C GLN A 105 -9.41 11.94 17.08
N ASN A 106 -9.28 11.56 15.81
CA ASN A 106 -10.14 11.99 14.72
C ASN A 106 -10.86 10.78 14.11
N PRO A 107 -12.13 10.50 14.44
CA PRO A 107 -12.85 9.39 13.82
C PRO A 107 -12.94 9.51 12.29
N VAL A 108 -12.66 8.42 11.58
CA VAL A 108 -12.78 8.31 10.12
C VAL A 108 -14.25 8.07 9.76
N LYS A 109 -14.84 8.93 8.92
CA LYS A 109 -16.23 8.77 8.46
C LYS A 109 -16.31 7.70 7.35
N LEU A 110 -17.35 6.87 7.40
CA LEU A 110 -17.59 5.84 6.39
C LEU A 110 -18.60 6.33 5.35
N GLY A 111 -18.12 7.11 4.37
CA GLY A 111 -18.98 7.75 3.37
C GLY A 111 -20.18 8.47 4.01
N ASP A 112 -21.35 8.30 3.41
CA ASP A 112 -22.60 8.91 3.88
C ASP A 112 -23.40 8.02 4.85
N SER A 113 -22.80 6.94 5.38
CA SER A 113 -23.50 5.97 6.25
C SER A 113 -23.84 6.51 7.64
N GLY A 114 -23.28 7.66 8.03
CA GLY A 114 -23.31 8.17 9.40
C GLY A 114 -22.42 7.40 10.38
N GLN A 115 -21.81 6.28 9.97
CA GLN A 115 -20.89 5.51 10.80
C GLN A 115 -19.47 6.08 10.76
N THR A 116 -18.71 5.83 11.84
CA THR A 116 -17.28 6.16 11.90
C THR A 116 -16.45 4.99 12.39
N ARG A 117 -15.13 5.06 12.18
CA ARG A 117 -14.13 4.14 12.73
C ARG A 117 -12.96 4.90 13.32
N LYS A 118 -12.44 4.40 14.43
CA LYS A 118 -11.10 4.75 14.93
C LYS A 118 -10.13 3.62 14.59
N PHE A 119 -10.54 2.41 14.92
CA PHE A 119 -9.95 1.13 14.56
C PHE A 119 -11.04 0.20 14.02
N LEU A 120 -10.65 -0.99 13.58
CA LEU A 120 -11.58 -2.04 13.15
C LEU A 120 -12.45 -2.49 14.33
N VAL A 121 -13.69 -2.87 14.02
CA VAL A 121 -14.60 -3.54 14.96
C VAL A 121 -15.01 -4.90 14.39
N ASP A 122 -15.46 -5.80 15.26
CA ASP A 122 -15.87 -7.15 14.85
C ASP A 122 -16.90 -7.12 13.71
N GLY A 123 -16.68 -7.96 12.71
CA GLY A 123 -17.48 -8.04 11.50
C GLY A 123 -17.16 -6.98 10.43
N ASP A 124 -16.24 -6.04 10.69
CA ASP A 124 -15.68 -5.22 9.62
C ASP A 124 -14.90 -6.10 8.64
N GLU A 125 -15.17 -5.94 7.36
CA GLU A 125 -14.41 -6.56 6.28
C GLU A 125 -13.55 -5.52 5.58
N VAL A 126 -12.24 -5.77 5.50
CA VAL A 126 -11.28 -4.89 4.83
C VAL A 126 -10.91 -5.47 3.48
N ALA A 127 -10.87 -4.63 2.45
CA ALA A 127 -10.40 -5.02 1.12
C ALA A 127 -9.33 -4.06 0.61
N ILE A 128 -8.24 -4.62 0.10
CA ILE A 128 -7.16 -3.91 -0.58
C ILE A 128 -7.21 -4.28 -2.06
N LYS A 129 -7.21 -3.26 -2.92
CA LYS A 129 -7.19 -3.40 -4.37
C LYS A 129 -6.04 -2.61 -4.95
N GLY A 130 -5.40 -3.16 -5.97
CA GLY A 130 -4.30 -2.52 -6.67
C GLY A 130 -4.36 -2.71 -8.17
N PHE A 131 -3.98 -1.69 -8.94
CA PHE A 131 -3.80 -1.82 -10.37
C PHE A 131 -2.81 -0.78 -10.92
N CYS A 132 -2.19 -1.12 -12.05
CA CYS A 132 -1.50 -0.17 -12.91
C CYS A 132 -2.40 0.15 -14.11
N TYR A 133 -2.33 1.38 -14.62
CA TYR A 133 -3.12 1.79 -15.77
C TYR A 133 -2.33 2.68 -16.73
N ASP A 134 -2.22 2.24 -17.99
CA ASP A 134 -1.56 3.00 -19.04
C ASP A 134 -2.63 3.72 -19.85
N LYS A 135 -2.70 5.04 -19.69
CA LYS A 135 -3.67 5.88 -20.39
C LYS A 135 -3.47 5.94 -21.90
N LYS A 136 -2.26 5.67 -22.41
CA LYS A 136 -1.95 5.74 -23.84
C LYS A 136 -2.39 4.47 -24.56
N THR A 137 -2.17 3.32 -23.94
CA THR A 137 -2.53 2.01 -24.50
C THR A 137 -3.89 1.50 -24.02
N ASN A 138 -4.49 2.17 -23.03
CA ASN A 138 -5.74 1.76 -22.35
C ASN A 138 -5.64 0.37 -21.71
N ILE A 139 -4.44 -0.02 -21.27
CA ILE A 139 -4.18 -1.32 -20.63
C ILE A 139 -4.22 -1.16 -19.11
N ARG A 140 -4.88 -2.11 -18.44
CA ARG A 140 -4.91 -2.23 -16.98
C ARG A 140 -4.29 -3.56 -16.55
N VAL A 141 -3.35 -3.50 -15.60
CA VAL A 141 -2.78 -4.68 -14.94
C VAL A 141 -3.22 -4.67 -13.48
N GLY A 142 -4.15 -5.56 -13.13
CA GLY A 142 -4.74 -5.64 -11.79
C GLY A 142 -4.12 -6.73 -10.91
N PHE A 143 -4.20 -6.53 -9.59
CA PHE A 143 -3.73 -7.50 -8.58
C PHE A 143 -4.87 -8.35 -7.98
N GLY A 144 -6.10 -8.18 -8.46
CA GLY A 144 -7.27 -8.77 -7.82
C GLY A 144 -7.64 -8.05 -6.52
N GLU A 145 -8.15 -8.81 -5.56
CA GLU A 145 -8.60 -8.29 -4.27
C GLU A 145 -7.96 -9.10 -3.13
N CYS A 146 -7.44 -8.40 -2.12
CA CYS A 146 -7.03 -8.97 -0.85
C CYS A 146 -8.08 -8.56 0.19
N ARG A 147 -8.99 -9.48 0.55
CA ARG A 147 -10.14 -9.22 1.42
C ARG A 147 -10.16 -10.16 2.62
N SER A 148 -10.52 -9.64 3.79
CA SER A 148 -10.72 -10.43 5.00
C SER A 148 -11.66 -9.76 5.99
N MET A 149 -12.42 -10.56 6.75
CA MET A 149 -13.34 -10.12 7.79
C MET A 149 -12.74 -10.34 9.18
N LEU A 150 -12.84 -9.32 10.03
CA LEU A 150 -12.45 -9.43 11.43
C LEU A 150 -13.49 -10.25 12.20
N LEU A 151 -13.07 -11.37 12.79
CA LEU A 151 -13.91 -12.18 13.68
C LEU A 151 -13.72 -11.71 15.13
N PRO A 152 -14.74 -11.92 16.00
CA PRO A 152 -14.59 -11.72 17.43
C PRO A 152 -13.43 -12.52 18.02
N ALA A 153 -12.87 -12.01 19.11
CA ALA A 153 -11.91 -12.75 19.93
C ALA A 153 -12.54 -14.03 20.52
N LEU A 154 -11.69 -15.02 20.81
CA LEU A 154 -12.08 -16.31 21.42
C LEU A 154 -12.52 -16.16 22.88
#